data_AF-A0A7V6YSJ5-F1
#
_entry.id   AF-A0A7V6YSJ5-F1
#
_cell.length_a   1.000
_cell.length_b   1.000
_cell.length_c   1.000
_cell.angle_alpha   90.00
_cell.angle_beta   90.00
_cell.angle_gamma   90.00
#
_symmetry.space_group_name_H-M   'P 1'
#
loop_
_entity.id
_entity.type
_entity.pdbx_description
1 polymer ?
#
loop_
_entity_poly.entity_id
_entity_poly.type
_entity_poly.pdbx_seq_one_letter_code
_entity_poly.pdbx_strand_id
1 'polypeptide(L)'
;MEFNTDLDSNFNDSDIYVVNKYGEMEFNHIELVTSRILKVSPPPGGYEAGETYYSVVEKTIRSSKDKNLKEAVTFKVTISK
;
A
#
# COMPACT_ATOMS: atom_id res chain seq x y z
N MET A 1 0.25 -2.69 -7.10
CA MET A 1 1.13 -3.72 -6.53
C MET A 1 0.54 -5.08 -6.86
N GLU A 2 1.36 -6.02 -7.31
CA GLU A 2 0.93 -7.37 -7.69
C GLU A 2 1.53 -8.41 -6.75
N PHE A 3 0.69 -9.34 -6.28
CA PHE A 3 1.04 -10.40 -5.34
C PHE A 3 1.13 -11.74 -6.05
N ASN A 4 2.08 -12.58 -5.62
CA ASN A 4 2.27 -13.92 -6.19
C ASN A 4 1.14 -14.90 -5.85
N THR A 5 0.32 -14.58 -4.85
CA THR A 5 -0.79 -15.40 -4.36
C THR A 5 -2.01 -14.55 -4.11
N ASP A 6 -3.19 -15.17 -4.18
CA ASP A 6 -4.46 -14.52 -3.90
C ASP A 6 -4.52 -14.03 -2.45
N LEU A 7 -4.79 -12.73 -2.27
CA LEU A 7 -5.01 -12.05 -1.00
C LEU A 7 -6.40 -12.32 -0.43
N ASP A 8 -6.50 -12.24 0.89
CA ASP A 8 -7.78 -12.07 1.56
C ASP A 8 -8.31 -10.66 1.25
N SER A 9 -9.61 -10.54 1.00
CA SER A 9 -10.26 -9.24 0.80
C SER A 9 -10.38 -8.43 2.09
N ASN A 10 -10.16 -9.06 3.25
CA ASN A 10 -10.22 -8.40 4.56
C ASN A 10 -8.84 -7.90 4.97
N PHE A 11 -8.51 -6.65 4.60
CA PHE A 11 -7.38 -5.89 5.13
C PHE A 11 -7.86 -4.53 5.62
N ASN A 12 -7.06 -3.88 6.45
CA ASN A 12 -7.36 -2.54 6.97
C ASN A 12 -6.17 -1.59 6.78
N ASP A 13 -6.35 -0.33 7.14
CA ASP A 13 -5.37 0.74 6.94
C ASP A 13 -4.04 0.52 7.70
N SER A 14 -3.99 -0.39 8.68
CA SER A 14 -2.73 -0.77 9.34
C SER A 14 -1.95 -1.86 8.59
N ASP A 15 -2.61 -2.59 7.68
CA ASP A 15 -1.95 -3.61 6.84
C ASP A 15 -1.31 -2.98 5.60
N ILE A 16 -1.90 -1.91 5.08
CA ILE A 16 -1.46 -1.24 3.86
C ILE A 16 -1.70 0.24 3.99
N TYR A 17 -0.65 1.04 3.86
CA TYR A 17 -0.73 2.49 3.97
C TYR A 17 0.36 3.17 3.17
N VAL A 18 0.24 4.49 3.04
CA VAL A 18 1.27 5.35 2.45
C VAL A 18 1.70 6.35 3.50
N VAL A 19 3.00 6.57 3.63
CA VAL A 19 3.55 7.66 4.45
C VAL A 19 4.39 8.62 3.61
N ASN A 20 4.44 9.87 4.02
CA ASN A 20 5.38 10.84 3.47
C ASN A 20 6.80 10.65 4.05
N LYS A 21 7.75 11.50 3.66
CA LYS A 21 9.15 11.44 4.14
C LYS A 21 9.33 11.66 5.65
N TYR A 22 8.33 12.20 6.31
CA TYR A 22 8.32 12.42 7.76
C TYR A 22 7.68 11.24 8.53
N GLY A 23 7.14 10.25 7.81
CA GLY A 23 6.45 9.10 8.40
C GLY A 23 4.98 9.36 8.73
N GLU A 24 4.42 10.48 8.27
CA GLU A 24 3.00 10.80 8.46
C GLU A 24 2.15 10.06 7.43
N MET A 25 1.04 9.47 7.87
CA MET A 25 0.14 8.72 7.00
C MET A 25 -0.65 9.65 6.08
N GLU A 26 -0.67 9.31 4.80
CA GLU A 26 -1.47 9.98 3.79
C GLU A 26 -2.83 9.29 3.66
N PHE A 27 -3.88 10.08 3.45
CA PHE A 27 -5.24 9.54 3.28
C PHE A 27 -5.45 9.03 1.85
N ASN A 28 -4.97 7.82 1.58
CA ASN A 28 -5.08 7.16 0.29
C ASN A 28 -6.29 6.23 0.21
N HIS A 29 -6.93 6.19 -0.97
CA HIS A 29 -7.89 5.14 -1.27
C HIS A 29 -7.16 3.88 -1.77
N ILE A 30 -7.29 2.78 -1.03
CA ILE A 30 -6.65 1.50 -1.33
C ILE A 30 -7.73 0.48 -1.67
N GLU A 31 -7.64 -0.11 -2.85
CA GLU A 31 -8.63 -1.07 -3.34
C GLU A 31 -7.97 -2.34 -3.90
N LEU A 32 -8.61 -3.48 -3.63
CA LEU A 32 -8.25 -4.76 -4.23
C LEU A 32 -8.98 -4.90 -5.57
N VAL A 33 -8.27 -4.65 -6.68
CA VAL A 33 -8.83 -4.66 -8.04
C VAL A 33 -9.10 -6.09 -8.51
N THR A 34 -8.19 -7.01 -8.17
CA THR A 34 -8.33 -8.45 -8.36
C THR A 34 -7.80 -9.13 -7.12
N SER A 35 -7.98 -10.45 -6.97
CA SER A 35 -7.42 -11.21 -5.85
C SER A 35 -5.90 -11.05 -5.66
N ARG A 36 -5.16 -10.51 -6.64
CA ARG A 36 -3.70 -10.33 -6.56
C ARG A 36 -3.23 -8.90 -6.77
N ILE A 37 -4.11 -7.98 -7.17
CA ILE A 37 -3.72 -6.63 -7.56
C ILE A 37 -4.35 -5.64 -6.59
N LEU A 38 -3.49 -5.00 -5.81
CA LEU A 38 -3.84 -3.84 -5.00
C LEU A 38 -3.48 -2.56 -5.73
N LYS A 39 -4.44 -1.65 -5.77
CA LYS A 39 -4.26 -0.30 -6.32
C LYS A 39 -4.34 0.70 -5.18
N VAL A 40 -3.34 1.56 -5.14
CA VAL A 40 -3.27 2.70 -4.21
C VAL A 40 -3.49 3.94 -5.03
N SER A 41 -4.60 4.62 -4.78
CA SER A 41 -4.91 5.91 -5.42
C SER A 41 -4.28 7.04 -4.61
N PRO A 42 -3.87 8.15 -5.25
CA PRO A 42 -3.33 9.31 -4.53
C PRO A 42 -4.36 9.88 -3.54
N PRO A 43 -3.91 10.65 -2.53
CA PRO A 43 -4.82 11.34 -1.62
C PRO A 43 -5.64 12.41 -2.36
N PRO A 44 -6.77 12.87 -1.80
CA PRO A 44 -7.52 14.01 -2.34
C PRO A 44 -6.60 15.23 -2.53
N GLY A 45 -6.56 15.79 -3.74
CA GLY A 45 -5.64 16.88 -4.09
C GLY A 45 -4.32 16.42 -4.73
N GLY A 46 -4.05 15.11 -4.72
CA GLY A 46 -2.84 14.53 -5.31
C GLY A 46 -1.64 14.57 -4.36
N TYR A 47 -0.52 14.04 -4.83
CA TYR A 47 0.75 14.13 -4.11
C TYR A 47 1.45 15.46 -4.40
N GLU A 48 2.22 15.94 -3.42
CA GLU A 48 3.00 17.16 -3.57
C GLU A 48 4.21 16.96 -4.50
N ALA A 49 4.45 17.93 -5.38
CA ALA A 49 5.54 17.88 -6.33
C ALA A 49 6.91 18.03 -5.65
N GLY A 50 7.87 17.20 -6.03
CA GLY A 50 9.20 17.15 -5.41
C GLY A 50 9.27 16.36 -4.10
N GLU A 51 8.15 15.85 -3.59
CA GLU A 51 8.09 15.08 -2.37
C GLU A 51 8.29 13.57 -2.61
N THR A 52 8.61 12.86 -1.52
CA THR A 52 8.82 11.41 -1.51
C THR A 52 7.83 10.75 -0.57
N TYR A 53 7.22 9.67 -1.08
CA TYR A 53 6.24 8.85 -0.37
C TYR A 53 6.67 7.40 -0.38
N TYR A 54 6.18 6.65 0.61
CA TYR A 54 6.48 5.26 0.81
C TYR A 54 5.17 4.49 0.96
N SER A 55 4.87 3.59 0.03
CA SER A 55 3.77 2.66 0.17
C SER A 55 4.26 1.42 0.90
N VAL A 56 3.66 1.15 2.05
CA VAL A 56 4.03 0.07 2.96
C VAL A 56 2.94 -1.00 2.91
N VAL A 57 3.39 -2.26 2.79
CA VAL A 57 2.56 -3.44 2.95
C VAL A 57 3.14 -4.23 4.12
N GLU A 58 2.40 -4.28 5.22
CA GLU A 58 2.82 -4.96 6.44
C GLU A 58 2.74 -6.48 6.31
N LYS A 59 3.54 -7.18 7.12
CA LYS A 59 3.54 -8.66 7.07
C LYS A 59 2.22 -9.28 7.53
N THR A 60 1.39 -8.51 8.25
CA THR A 60 0.13 -8.94 8.85
C THR A 60 -0.97 -9.18 7.82
N ILE A 61 -0.84 -8.62 6.62
CA ILE A 61 -1.78 -8.88 5.54
C ILE A 61 -1.81 -10.38 5.19
N ARG A 62 -3.02 -10.90 4.99
CA ARG A 62 -3.24 -12.34 4.80
C ARG A 62 -3.53 -12.67 3.33
N SER A 63 -3.07 -13.84 2.94
CA SER A 63 -3.56 -14.53 1.75
C SER A 63 -4.93 -15.14 2.00
N SER A 64 -5.64 -15.46 0.92
CA SER A 64 -6.91 -16.22 0.92
C SER A 64 -6.83 -17.60 1.60
N LYS A 65 -5.62 -18.07 1.93
CA LYS A 65 -5.35 -19.32 2.66
C LYS A 65 -4.97 -19.09 4.12
N ASP A 66 -5.30 -17.92 4.67
CA ASP A 66 -5.02 -17.52 6.06
C ASP A 66 -3.53 -17.56 6.44
N LYS A 67 -2.65 -17.27 5.46
CA LYS A 67 -1.21 -17.13 5.68
C LYS A 67 -0.79 -15.69 5.48
N ASN A 68 -0.01 -15.19 6.44
CA ASN A 68 0.67 -13.90 6.36
C ASN A 68 1.70 -13.86 5.22
N LEU A 69 2.10 -12.64 4.83
CA LEU A 69 3.27 -12.47 3.97
C LEU A 69 4.55 -12.97 4.65
N LYS A 70 5.53 -13.32 3.81
CA LYS A 70 6.87 -13.73 4.28
C LYS A 70 7.62 -12.56 4.92
N GLU A 71 7.45 -11.37 4.37
CA GLU A 71 8.10 -10.12 4.79
C GLU A 71 7.19 -8.93 4.47
N ALA A 72 7.40 -7.83 5.19
CA ALA A 72 6.82 -6.54 4.83
C ALA A 72 7.54 -5.98 3.61
N VAL A 73 6.83 -5.23 2.77
CA VAL A 73 7.39 -4.63 1.55
C VAL A 73 7.16 -3.13 1.57
N THR A 74 8.16 -2.36 1.17
CA THR A 74 8.06 -0.91 1.07
C THR A 74 8.47 -0.44 -0.31
N PHE A 75 7.60 0.32 -0.97
CA PHE A 75 7.85 0.92 -2.27
C PHE A 75 8.04 2.42 -2.10
N LYS A 76 9.19 2.94 -2.53
CA LYS A 76 9.47 4.38 -2.54
C LYS A 76 9.05 4.98 -3.89
N VAL A 77 8.34 6.11 -3.84
CA VAL A 77 8.03 6.93 -5.00
C VAL A 77 8.42 8.39 -4.71
N THR A 78 9.08 9.03 -5.68
CA THR A 78 9.39 10.46 -5.63
C THR A 78 8.65 11.15 -6.77
N ILE A 79 7.86 12.16 -6.45
CA ILE A 79 7.07 12.90 -7.42
C ILE A 79 7.97 13.96 -8.06
N SER A 80 8.02 14.00 -9.39
CA SER A 80 8.79 14.99 -10.12
C SER A 80 8.27 16.41 -9.84
N LYS A 81 9.16 17.40 -9.95
CA LYS A 81 8.80 18.82 -9.96
C LYS A 81 8.18 19.22 -11.29
#